data_AF-A0A554I7W1-F1
#
_entry.id   AF-A0A554I7W1-F1
#
_cell.length_a   1.000
_cell.length_b   1.000
_cell.length_c   1.000
_cell.angle_alpha   90.00
_cell.angle_beta   90.00
_cell.angle_gamma   90.00
#
_symmetry.space_group_name_H-M   'P 1'
#
loop_
_entity.id
_entity.type
_entity.pdbx_description
1 polymer ?
#
loop_
_entity_poly.entity_id
_entity_poly.type
_entity_poly.pdbx_seq_one_letter_code
_entity_poly.pdbx_strand_id
1 'polypeptide(L)'
;PSLYEGFGLPVVEAMSLGVPVICSRRGALAEISGNAAFFVNPYAARSVAEGLSKVLGDRDIREKLAKKGLERAQIFSWQKCAKKTLEVYQSIHYFL
;
A
#
# COMPACT_ATOMS: atom_id res chain seq x y z
N PRO A 1 -5.62 3.59 12.32
CA PRO A 1 -5.36 3.73 10.86
C PRO A 1 -5.15 5.21 10.50
N SER A 2 -4.19 5.52 9.61
CA SER A 2 -3.78 6.90 9.32
C SER A 2 -4.91 7.77 8.75
N LEU A 3 -4.96 9.04 9.17
CA LEU A 3 -5.83 10.07 8.58
C LEU A 3 -5.18 10.76 7.37
N TYR A 4 -3.85 10.84 7.42
CA TYR A 4 -2.96 11.34 6.38
C TYR A 4 -1.71 10.46 6.34
N GLU A 5 -1.20 10.22 5.14
CA GLU A 5 0.01 9.45 4.88
C GLU A 5 0.69 10.02 3.64
N GLY A 6 2.01 10.20 3.67
CA GLY A 6 2.74 10.81 2.55
C GLY A 6 2.84 9.88 1.35
N PHE A 7 3.23 8.63 1.59
CA PHE A 7 3.32 7.60 0.55
C PHE A 7 2.67 6.29 0.99
N GLY A 8 3.10 5.75 2.13
CA GLY A 8 2.64 4.44 2.61
C GLY A 8 3.70 3.35 2.46
N LEU A 9 4.98 3.68 2.73
CA LEU A 9 6.06 2.70 2.79
C LEU A 9 5.73 1.51 3.70
N PRO A 10 5.15 1.70 4.92
CA PRO A 10 4.77 0.57 5.77
C PRO A 10 3.76 -0.39 5.10
N VAL A 11 2.89 0.13 4.22
CA VAL A 11 1.95 -0.71 3.46
C VAL A 11 2.68 -1.53 2.40
N VAL A 12 3.61 -0.92 1.66
CA VAL A 12 4.41 -1.63 0.65
C VAL A 12 5.28 -2.70 1.30
N GLU A 13 5.89 -2.41 2.44
CA GLU A 13 6.71 -3.35 3.21
C GLU A 13 5.90 -4.54 3.73
N ALA A 14 4.72 -4.28 4.33
CA ALA A 14 3.83 -5.37 4.75
C ALA A 14 3.38 -6.22 3.56
N MET A 15 3.01 -5.60 2.45
CA MET A 15 2.60 -6.28 1.22
C MET A 15 3.72 -7.14 0.62
N SER A 16 4.97 -6.67 0.63
CA SER A 16 6.12 -7.43 0.09
C SER A 16 6.45 -8.66 0.94
N LEU A 17 6.06 -8.67 2.21
CA LEU A 17 6.16 -9.81 3.12
C LEU A 17 4.94 -10.74 3.08
N GLY A 18 3.95 -10.45 2.23
CA GLY A 18 2.69 -11.19 2.17
C GLY A 18 1.82 -11.02 3.42
N VAL A 19 2.02 -9.95 4.19
CA VAL A 19 1.22 -9.64 5.38
C VAL A 19 -0.04 -8.89 4.94
N PRO A 20 -1.25 -9.38 5.26
CA PRO A 20 -2.49 -8.67 4.95
C PRO A 20 -2.54 -7.28 5.59
N VAL A 21 -2.83 -6.26 4.79
CA VAL A 21 -2.88 -4.87 5.26
C VAL A 21 -4.32 -4.43 5.52
N ILE A 22 -4.54 -3.80 6.67
CA ILE A 22 -5.77 -3.07 7.00
C ILE A 22 -5.43 -1.59 7.10
N CYS A 23 -6.02 -0.75 6.25
CA CYS A 23 -5.70 0.68 6.23
C CYS A 23 -6.92 1.53 5.86
N SER A 24 -6.78 2.85 5.93
CA SER A 24 -7.81 3.77 5.45
C SER A 24 -7.73 3.92 3.93
N ARG A 25 -8.88 4.08 3.27
CA ARG A 25 -8.93 4.40 1.83
C ARG A 25 -8.80 5.91 1.61
N ARG A 26 -7.63 6.48 1.92
CA ARG A 26 -7.38 7.93 1.83
C ARG A 26 -6.00 8.23 1.25
N GLY A 27 -5.91 9.30 0.46
CA GLY A 27 -4.64 9.82 -0.06
C GLY A 27 -3.79 8.74 -0.72
N ALA A 28 -2.48 8.77 -0.43
CA ALA A 28 -1.52 7.83 -0.97
C ALA A 28 -1.86 6.36 -0.64
N LEU A 29 -2.51 6.08 0.50
CA LEU A 29 -2.88 4.71 0.86
C LEU A 29 -3.85 4.08 -0.14
N ALA A 30 -4.81 4.84 -0.69
CA ALA A 30 -5.74 4.33 -1.69
C ALA A 30 -5.01 3.97 -3.00
N GLU A 31 -4.07 4.81 -3.42
CA GLU A 31 -3.26 4.59 -4.62
C GLU A 31 -2.30 3.42 -4.43
N ILE A 32 -1.50 3.41 -3.36
CA ILE A 32 -0.47 2.41 -3.12
C ILE A 32 -1.08 1.03 -2.91
N SER A 33 -2.11 0.92 -2.07
CA SER A 33 -2.69 -0.38 -1.75
C SER A 33 -3.65 -0.92 -2.82
N GLY A 34 -4.22 -0.08 -3.68
CA GLY A 34 -5.14 -0.49 -4.74
C GLY A 34 -6.29 -1.36 -4.20
N ASN A 35 -6.37 -2.61 -4.65
CA ASN A 35 -7.36 -3.60 -4.18
C ASN A 35 -6.73 -4.71 -3.31
N ALA A 36 -5.51 -4.49 -2.81
CA ALA A 36 -4.71 -5.44 -2.03
C ALA A 36 -4.74 -5.19 -0.51
N ALA A 37 -5.52 -4.20 -0.05
CA ALA A 37 -5.77 -3.97 1.38
C ALA A 37 -7.25 -4.10 1.72
N PHE A 38 -7.52 -4.40 2.98
CA PHE A 38 -8.84 -4.25 3.58
C PHE A 38 -9.02 -2.80 4.06
N PHE A 39 -10.04 -2.12 3.56
CA PHE A 39 -10.26 -0.72 3.88
C PHE A 39 -11.23 -0.53 5.05
N VAL A 40 -10.86 0.35 5.97
CA VAL A 40 -11.68 0.74 7.12
C VAL A 40 -11.89 2.25 7.16
N ASN A 41 -12.98 2.70 7.78
CA ASN A 41 -13.17 4.11 8.10
C ASN A 41 -12.29 4.48 9.31
N PRO A 42 -11.27 5.34 9.15
CA PRO A 42 -10.35 5.65 10.25
C PRO A 42 -10.99 6.51 11.34
N TYR A 43 -12.14 7.15 11.09
CA TYR A 43 -12.87 7.96 12.07
C TYR A 43 -13.85 7.13 12.91
N ALA A 44 -14.01 5.83 12.62
CA ALA A 44 -14.96 4.97 13.29
C ALA A 44 -14.25 3.76 13.90
N ALA A 45 -14.02 3.78 15.22
CA ALA A 45 -13.37 2.69 15.94
C ALA A 45 -14.03 1.32 15.67
N ARG A 46 -15.37 1.29 15.57
CA ARG A 46 -16.14 0.10 15.19
C ARG A 46 -15.74 -0.45 13.82
N SER A 47 -15.53 0.41 12.82
CA SER A 47 -15.09 -0.02 11.48
C SER A 47 -13.70 -0.66 11.52
N VAL A 48 -12.80 -0.12 12.35
CA VAL A 48 -11.46 -0.69 12.54
C VAL A 48 -11.53 -2.06 13.21
N ALA A 49 -12.32 -2.19 14.28
CA ALA A 49 -12.53 -3.44 14.99
C ALA A 49 -13.15 -4.52 14.10
N GLU A 50 -14.17 -4.16 13.30
CA GLU A 50 -14.80 -5.08 12.34
C GLU A 50 -13.82 -5.51 11.24
N GLY A 51 -12.97 -4.61 10.74
CA GLY A 51 -11.92 -4.93 9.78
C GLY A 51 -10.90 -5.91 10.35
N LEU A 52 -10.43 -5.66 11.58
CA LEU A 52 -9.53 -6.58 12.30
C LEU A 52 -10.18 -7.95 12.50
N SER A 53 -11.42 -7.98 13.01
CA SER A 53 -12.16 -9.23 13.25
C SER A 53 -12.33 -10.05 11.97
N LYS A 54 -12.70 -9.42 10.86
CA LYS A 54 -12.84 -10.10 9.56
C LYS A 54 -11.52 -10.69 9.08
N VAL A 55 -10.44 -9.91 9.06
CA VAL A 55 -9.15 -10.38 8.56
C VAL A 55 -8.56 -11.45 9.49
N LEU A 56 -8.72 -11.33 10.81
CA LEU A 56 -8.22 -12.34 11.76
C LEU A 56 -9.10 -13.60 11.80
N GLY A 57 -10.40 -13.48 11.56
CA GLY A 57 -11.36 -14.59 11.61
C GLY A 57 -11.50 -15.38 10.31
N ASP A 58 -11.20 -14.79 9.15
CA ASP A 58 -11.41 -15.39 7.84
C ASP A 58 -10.08 -15.69 7.14
N ARG A 59 -9.78 -16.98 6.99
CA ARG A 59 -8.55 -17.45 6.34
C ARG A 59 -8.49 -17.10 4.86
N ASP A 60 -9.61 -17.20 4.15
CA ASP A 60 -9.67 -16.95 2.71
C ASP A 60 -9.43 -15.47 2.41
N ILE A 61 -9.96 -14.58 3.26
CA ILE A 61 -9.65 -13.14 3.19
C ILE A 61 -8.15 -12.90 3.37
N ARG A 62 -7.51 -13.53 4.36
CA ARG A 62 -6.06 -13.36 4.58
C ARG A 62 -5.24 -13.84 3.40
N GLU A 63 -5.49 -15.04 2.92
CA GLU A 63 -4.72 -15.61 1.80
C GLU A 63 -4.90 -14.78 0.53
N LYS A 64 -6.13 -14.30 0.28
CA LYS A 64 -6.42 -13.40 -0.85
C LYS A 64 -5.68 -12.06 -0.73
N LEU A 65 -5.67 -11.45 0.45
CA LEU A 65 -4.97 -10.17 0.68
C LEU A 65 -3.45 -10.35 0.63
N ALA A 66 -2.91 -11.42 1.20
CA ALA A 66 -1.49 -11.75 1.14
C ALA A 66 -1.02 -11.91 -0.32
N LYS A 67 -1.74 -12.71 -1.11
CA LYS A 67 -1.43 -12.92 -2.53
C LYS A 67 -1.46 -11.60 -3.31
N LYS A 68 -2.54 -10.83 -3.17
CA LYS A 68 -2.68 -9.53 -3.83
C LYS A 68 -1.62 -8.53 -3.37
N GLY A 69 -1.25 -8.55 -2.10
CA GLY A 69 -0.19 -7.72 -1.54
C GLY A 69 1.14 -8.01 -2.21
N LEU A 70 1.53 -9.29 -2.28
CA LEU A 70 2.76 -9.72 -2.96
C LEU A 70 2.78 -9.26 -4.43
N GLU A 71 1.69 -9.47 -5.17
CA GLU A 71 1.57 -9.01 -6.56
C GLU A 71 1.66 -7.49 -6.67
N ARG A 72 0.97 -6.75 -5.79
CA ARG A 72 0.96 -5.28 -5.79
C ARG A 72 2.34 -4.71 -5.45
N ALA A 73 3.05 -5.29 -4.48
CA ALA A 73 4.35 -4.80 -4.02
C ALA A 73 5.41 -4.80 -5.14
N GLN A 74 5.33 -5.73 -6.10
CA GLN A 74 6.30 -5.88 -7.19
C GLN A 74 6.38 -4.67 -8.14
N ILE A 75 5.36 -3.80 -8.15
CA ILE A 75 5.39 -2.60 -8.99
C ILE A 75 6.32 -1.52 -8.40
N PHE A 76 6.59 -1.58 -7.09
CA PHE A 76 7.42 -0.60 -6.39
C PHE A 76 8.86 -1.09 -6.32
N SER A 77 9.80 -0.22 -6.69
CA SER A 77 11.23 -0.53 -6.67
C SER A 77 12.04 0.74 -6.50
N TRP A 78 12.91 0.76 -5.49
CA TRP A 78 13.85 1.85 -5.29
C TRP A 78 14.79 2.04 -6.48
N GLN A 79 15.23 0.95 -7.10
CA GLN A 79 16.07 1.02 -8.30
C GLN A 79 15.33 1.65 -9.48
N LYS A 80 14.06 1.28 -9.72
CA LYS A 80 13.23 1.92 -10.76
C LYS A 80 12.99 3.40 -10.45
N CYS A 81 12.74 3.74 -9.19
CA CYS A 81 12.58 5.12 -8.74
C CYS A 81 13.83 5.95 -9.05
N ALA A 82 15.00 5.49 -8.60
CA ALA A 82 16.28 6.16 -8.83
C ALA A 82 16.57 6.35 -10.34
N LYS A 83 16.36 5.30 -11.14
CA LYS A 83 16.56 5.36 -12.60
C LYS A 83 15.65 6.42 -13.25
N LYS A 84 14.37 6.41 -12.94
CA LYS A 84 13.40 7.38 -13.48
C LYS A 84 13.73 8.82 -13.04
N THR A 85 14.15 9.01 -11.79
CA THR A 85 14.57 10.32 -11.31
C THR A 85 15.80 10.83 -12.06
N LEU A 86 16.78 9.95 -12.30
CA LEU A 86 17.97 10.29 -13.08
C LEU A 86 17.62 10.67 -14.53
N GLU A 87 16.70 9.94 -15.17
CA GLU A 87 16.21 10.24 -16.52
C GLU A 87 15.64 11.68 -16.62
N VAL A 88 14.89 12.12 -15.59
CA VAL A 88 14.38 13.50 -15.52
C VAL A 88 15.49 14.53 -15.34
N TYR A 89 16.50 14.25 -14.49
CA TYR A 89 17.63 15.16 -14.31
C TYR A 89 18.44 15.31 -15.61
N GLN A 90 18.66 14.20 -16.32
CA GLN A 90 19.35 14.22 -17.61
C GLN A 90 18.54 15.00 -18.66
N SER A 91 17.20 14.84 -18.70
CA SER A 91 16.40 15.57 -19.69
C SER A 91 16.46 17.09 -19.54
N ILE A 92 16.71 17.60 -18.33
CA ILE A 92 16.85 19.04 -18.10
C ILE A 92 18.28 19.50 -18.39
N HIS A 93 19.28 18.70 -18.02
CA HIS A 93 20.69 19.03 -18.26
C HIS A 93 21.03 19.14 -19.76
N TYR A 94 20.46 18.28 -20.62
CA TYR A 94 20.70 18.34 -22.06
C TYR A 94 19.89 19.42 -22.80
N PHE A 95 19.05 20.18 -22.09
CA PHE A 95 18.26 21.30 -22.64
C PHE A 95 18.92 22.68 -22.43
N LEU A 96 19.99 22.76 -21.63
CA LEU A 96 20.81 23.96 -21.40
C LEU A 96 22.13 23.86 -22.18
#